data_AF-A4G342-F1
#
_entry.id   AF-A4G342-F1
#
_cell.length_a   1.000
_cell.length_b   1.000
_cell.length_c   1.000
_cell.angle_alpha   90.00
_cell.angle_beta   90.00
_cell.angle_gamma   90.00
#
_symmetry.space_group_name_H-M   'P 1'
#
loop_
_entity.id
_entity.type
_entity.pdbx_description
1 polymer ?
#
loop_
_entity_poly.entity_id
_entity_poly.type
_entity_poly.pdbx_seq_one_letter_code
_entity_poly.pdbx_strand_id
1 'polypeptide(L)'
;MKTIIAAFILSLTLTSAVAHADANMDRQSYCSSYAGMFKSIAAWRDQGVQPEKTLELIRGVKGIPLQVKQESIKAVYFDKSLANARGPEFGNQVRLDCLAGKVK
;
A
#
# COMPACT_ATOMS: atom_id res chain seq x y z
N MET A 1 -25.94 -9.17 -34.95
CA MET A 1 -25.74 -10.37 -34.12
C MET A 1 -24.36 -10.30 -33.48
N LYS A 2 -24.29 -10.57 -32.17
CA LYS A 2 -23.14 -10.37 -31.26
C LYS A 2 -22.19 -11.58 -31.31
N THR A 3 -20.90 -11.32 -31.46
CA THR A 3 -19.76 -12.25 -31.24
C THR A 3 -18.48 -11.39 -31.30
N ILE A 4 -17.45 -11.44 -30.46
CA ILE A 4 -16.99 -12.33 -29.38
C ILE A 4 -16.12 -11.46 -28.46
N ILE A 5 -16.21 -11.70 -27.15
CA ILE A 5 -15.33 -11.13 -26.12
C ILE A 5 -13.98 -11.85 -26.24
N ALA A 6 -12.91 -11.12 -26.57
CA ALA A 6 -11.54 -11.62 -26.46
C ALA A 6 -10.90 -11.01 -25.21
N ALA A 7 -11.02 -11.74 -24.10
CA ALA A 7 -10.27 -11.49 -22.89
C ALA A 7 -8.79 -11.80 -23.15
N PHE A 8 -7.96 -10.77 -23.28
CA PHE A 8 -6.51 -10.92 -23.16
C PHE A 8 -6.16 -10.92 -21.67
N ILE A 9 -5.96 -12.11 -21.11
CA ILE A 9 -5.51 -12.35 -19.74
C ILE A 9 -4.06 -12.85 -19.79
N LEU A 10 -3.22 -12.27 -18.92
CA LEU A 10 -1.91 -12.71 -18.45
C LEU A 10 -0.74 -12.62 -19.45
N SER A 11 0.39 -11.98 -19.14
CA SER A 11 1.18 -12.29 -17.94
C SER A 11 2.15 -11.14 -17.63
N LEU A 12 2.08 -10.57 -16.42
CA LEU A 12 3.19 -9.80 -15.85
C LEU A 12 3.78 -10.60 -14.67
N THR A 13 4.69 -11.52 -15.00
CA THR A 13 5.61 -12.11 -14.03
C THR A 13 6.68 -11.07 -13.70
N LEU A 14 6.43 -10.24 -12.68
CA LEU A 14 7.51 -9.62 -11.91
C LEU A 14 7.48 -10.18 -10.49
N THR A 15 8.35 -11.15 -10.26
CA THR A 15 8.81 -11.60 -8.95
C THR A 15 9.77 -10.55 -8.39
N SER A 16 9.25 -9.54 -7.70
CA SER A 16 10.01 -8.79 -6.71
C SER A 16 9.53 -9.23 -5.34
N ALA A 17 10.20 -10.25 -4.81
CA ALA A 17 10.15 -10.57 -3.39
C ALA A 17 10.81 -9.42 -2.63
N VAL A 18 10.02 -8.50 -2.09
CA VAL A 18 10.48 -7.56 -1.05
C VAL A 18 10.56 -8.33 0.27
N ALA A 19 11.63 -9.12 0.37
CA ALA A 19 12.17 -9.67 1.61
C ALA A 19 13.26 -8.68 2.07
N HIS A 20 13.38 -8.17 3.30
CA HIS A 20 12.76 -8.49 4.58
C HIS A 20 12.50 -7.18 5.33
N ALA A 21 11.24 -6.91 5.60
CA ALA A 21 10.83 -6.13 6.75
C ALA A 21 11.20 -6.92 8.01
N ASP A 22 12.12 -6.41 8.84
CA ASP A 22 12.48 -6.89 10.19
C ASP A 22 12.32 -8.41 10.36
N ALA A 23 13.40 -9.18 10.20
CA ALA A 23 13.39 -10.64 10.04
C ALA A 23 12.65 -11.46 11.12
N ASN A 24 12.11 -10.81 12.17
CA ASN A 24 11.33 -11.40 13.25
C ASN A 24 9.84 -10.98 13.29
N MET A 25 9.34 -10.14 12.39
CA MET A 25 7.93 -9.75 12.41
C MET A 25 7.06 -10.76 11.69
N ASP A 26 6.08 -11.34 12.39
CA ASP A 26 5.11 -12.23 11.76
C ASP A 26 4.24 -11.46 10.74
N ARG A 27 3.71 -12.19 9.77
CA ARG A 27 2.95 -11.62 8.66
C ARG A 27 1.74 -10.82 9.11
N GLN A 28 1.07 -11.20 10.21
CA GLN A 28 -0.08 -10.44 10.70
C GLN A 28 0.36 -9.09 11.27
N SER A 29 1.44 -9.08 12.05
CA SER A 29 2.02 -7.86 12.60
C SER A 29 2.52 -6.91 11.50
N TYR A 30 3.16 -7.45 10.46
CA TYR A 30 3.56 -6.68 9.28
C TYR A 30 2.35 -6.06 8.58
N CYS A 31 1.36 -6.87 8.21
CA CYS A 31 0.17 -6.38 7.51
C CYS A 31 -0.65 -5.39 8.33
N SER A 32 -0.67 -5.54 9.66
CA SER A 32 -1.28 -4.56 10.56
C SER A 32 -0.55 -3.21 10.53
N SER A 33 0.79 -3.23 10.64
CA SER A 33 1.61 -2.02 10.59
C SER A 33 1.53 -1.33 9.23
N TYR A 34 1.54 -2.11 8.15
CA TYR A 34 1.40 -1.64 6.78
C TYR A 34 0.04 -0.98 6.53
N ALA A 35 -1.05 -1.64 6.93
CA ALA A 35 -2.39 -1.08 6.84
C ALA A 35 -2.58 0.20 7.67
N GLY A 36 -2.05 0.20 8.90
CA GLY A 36 -2.06 1.37 9.77
C GLY A 36 -1.31 2.56 9.15
N MET A 37 -0.18 2.29 8.49
CA MET A 37 0.57 3.31 7.75
C MET A 37 -0.26 3.89 6.61
N PHE A 38 -0.87 3.06 5.74
CA PHE A 38 -1.71 3.54 4.63
C PHE A 38 -2.91 4.37 5.09
N LYS A 39 -3.56 3.94 6.17
CA LYS A 39 -4.64 4.70 6.81
C LYS A 39 -4.18 6.10 7.25
N SER A 40 -3.02 6.19 7.90
CA SER A 40 -2.47 7.47 8.36
C SER A 40 -2.06 8.38 7.20
N ILE A 41 -1.38 7.83 6.18
CA ILE A 41 -0.98 8.59 4.97
C ILE A 41 -2.22 9.20 4.30
N ALA A 42 -3.29 8.41 4.11
CA ALA A 42 -4.53 8.90 3.52
C ALA A 42 -5.19 9.99 4.39
N ALA A 43 -5.23 9.81 5.71
CA ALA A 43 -5.78 10.82 6.61
C ALA A 43 -4.99 12.16 6.56
N TRP A 44 -3.65 12.10 6.50
CA TRP A 44 -2.83 13.30 6.39
C TRP A 44 -2.95 13.98 5.02
N ARG A 45 -3.05 13.21 3.93
CA ARG A 45 -3.38 13.75 2.61
C ARG A 45 -4.72 14.49 2.64
N ASP A 46 -5.74 13.90 3.22
CA ASP A 46 -7.08 14.49 3.33
C ASP A 46 -7.06 15.80 4.18
N GLN A 47 -6.08 15.95 5.06
CA GLN A 47 -5.80 17.17 5.84
C GLN A 47 -4.90 18.19 5.11
N GLY A 48 -4.43 17.89 3.90
CA GLY A 48 -3.54 18.77 3.13
C GLY A 48 -2.07 18.74 3.55
N VAL A 49 -1.64 17.73 4.31
CA VAL A 49 -0.22 17.54 4.66
C VAL A 49 0.56 17.18 3.39
N GLN A 50 1.73 17.78 3.21
CA GLN A 50 2.58 17.52 2.05
C GLN A 50 3.28 16.15 2.13
N PRO A 51 3.53 15.46 1.00
CA PRO A 51 4.18 14.15 0.95
C PRO A 51 5.52 14.08 1.71
N GLU A 52 6.34 15.12 1.61
CA GLU A 52 7.66 15.21 2.25
C GLU A 52 7.51 15.19 3.77
N LYS A 53 6.50 15.90 4.28
CA LYS A 53 6.18 15.93 5.71
C LYS A 53 5.61 14.60 6.19
N THR A 54 4.80 13.94 5.36
CA THR A 54 4.27 12.61 5.66
C THR A 54 5.38 11.57 5.82
N LEU A 55 6.47 11.65 5.05
CA LEU A 55 7.61 10.74 5.20
C LEU A 55 8.29 10.87 6.57
N GLU A 56 8.39 12.09 7.10
CA GLU A 56 8.90 12.31 8.45
C GLU A 56 8.01 11.65 9.50
N LEU A 57 6.68 11.79 9.35
CA LEU A 57 5.69 11.25 10.29
C LEU A 57 5.68 9.71 10.34
N ILE A 58 5.95 9.03 9.22
CA ILE A 58 5.98 7.55 9.15
C ILE A 58 7.37 6.94 9.30
N ARG A 59 8.42 7.75 9.48
CA ARG A 59 9.80 7.25 9.58
C ARG A 59 9.94 6.19 10.68
N GLY A 60 9.25 6.40 11.80
CA GLY A 60 9.26 5.50 12.97
C GLY A 60 8.43 4.23 12.86
N VAL A 61 7.67 4.01 11.77
CA VAL A 61 6.89 2.76 11.61
C VAL A 61 7.86 1.58 11.51
N LYS A 62 7.82 0.69 12.50
CA LYS A 62 8.73 -0.46 12.63
C LYS A 62 8.44 -1.51 11.57
N GLY A 63 9.50 -2.19 11.14
CA GLY A 63 9.48 -3.24 10.13
C GLY A 63 8.76 -2.90 8.84
N ILE A 64 8.69 -1.63 8.46
CA ILE A 64 8.38 -1.25 7.08
C ILE A 64 9.66 -0.58 6.52
N PRO A 65 10.27 -1.12 5.45
CA PRO A 65 11.45 -0.54 4.83
C PRO A 65 11.21 0.90 4.35
N LEU A 66 12.25 1.72 4.30
CA LEU A 66 12.14 3.11 3.85
C LEU A 66 11.61 3.22 2.42
N GLN A 67 12.02 2.33 1.52
CA GLN A 67 11.51 2.28 0.15
C GLN A 67 9.99 2.07 0.13
N VAL A 68 9.49 1.10 0.89
CA VAL A 68 8.06 0.80 0.99
C VAL A 68 7.29 2.01 1.53
N LYS A 69 7.84 2.73 2.52
CA LYS A 69 7.25 3.99 3.03
C LYS A 69 7.10 5.04 1.93
N GLN A 70 8.14 5.24 1.11
CA GLN A 70 8.13 6.20 0.01
C GLN A 70 7.13 5.80 -1.09
N GLU A 71 7.10 4.52 -1.46
CA GLU A 71 6.15 3.97 -2.44
C GLU A 71 4.71 4.14 -1.96
N SER A 72 4.46 3.91 -0.68
CA SER A 72 3.14 4.08 -0.05
C SER A 72 2.67 5.54 -0.12
N ILE A 73 3.56 6.49 0.18
CA ILE A 73 3.25 7.93 0.03
C ILE A 73 2.93 8.24 -1.43
N LYS A 74 3.76 7.76 -2.37
CA LYS A 74 3.53 8.01 -3.79
C LYS A 74 2.18 7.45 -4.26
N ALA A 75 1.84 6.24 -3.84
CA ALA A 75 0.57 5.60 -4.16
C ALA A 75 -0.60 6.45 -3.64
N VAL A 76 -0.60 6.84 -2.37
CA VAL A 76 -1.73 7.56 -1.78
C VAL A 76 -1.92 8.97 -2.33
N TYR A 77 -0.83 9.67 -2.66
CA TYR A 77 -0.88 11.06 -3.13
C TYR A 77 -1.04 11.21 -4.64
N PHE A 78 -0.48 10.29 -5.43
CA PHE A 78 -0.37 10.47 -6.88
C PHE A 78 -1.06 9.39 -7.71
N ASP A 79 -1.40 8.23 -7.13
CA ASP A 79 -2.21 7.25 -7.84
C ASP A 79 -3.67 7.73 -7.88
N LYS A 80 -4.15 8.04 -9.09
CA LYS A 80 -5.53 8.51 -9.31
C LYS A 80 -6.58 7.51 -8.85
N SER A 81 -6.26 6.21 -8.83
CA SER A 81 -7.17 5.18 -8.32
C SER A 81 -7.33 5.24 -6.80
N LEU A 82 -6.34 5.81 -6.10
CA LEU A 82 -6.30 5.91 -4.64
C LEU A 82 -6.57 7.33 -4.13
N ALA A 83 -6.48 8.33 -5.00
CA ALA A 83 -6.71 9.74 -4.69
C ALA A 83 -8.09 10.02 -4.04
N ASN A 84 -9.10 9.20 -4.37
CA ASN A 84 -10.47 9.35 -3.85
C ASN A 84 -10.80 8.38 -2.70
N ALA A 85 -9.93 7.44 -2.38
CA ALA A 85 -10.16 6.48 -1.29
C ALA A 85 -9.96 7.19 0.07
N ARG A 86 -11.00 7.20 0.92
CA ARG A 86 -10.92 7.79 2.26
C ARG A 86 -10.21 6.85 3.24
N GLY A 87 -9.42 7.42 4.16
CA GLY A 87 -8.49 6.69 5.02
C GLY A 87 -9.03 5.47 5.80
N PRO A 88 -10.26 5.49 6.36
CA PRO A 88 -10.77 4.35 7.16
C PRO A 88 -11.05 3.08 6.35
N GLU A 89 -11.59 3.21 5.14
CA GLU A 89 -11.97 2.07 4.28
C GLU A 89 -10.75 1.47 3.57
N PHE A 90 -9.80 2.34 3.25
CA PHE A 90 -8.59 2.00 2.51
C PHE A 90 -7.61 1.14 3.32
N GLY A 91 -7.42 1.42 4.62
CA GLY A 91 -6.53 0.63 5.47
C GLY A 91 -6.96 -0.83 5.62
N ASN A 92 -8.27 -1.10 5.70
CA ASN A 92 -8.79 -2.47 5.82
C ASN A 92 -8.58 -3.28 4.53
N GLN A 93 -8.78 -2.67 3.35
CA GLN A 93 -8.50 -3.32 2.07
C GLN A 93 -7.01 -3.67 1.94
N VAL A 94 -6.13 -2.72 2.26
CA VAL A 94 -4.68 -2.92 2.26
C VAL A 94 -4.25 -4.06 3.20
N ARG A 95 -4.87 -4.16 4.39
CA ARG A 95 -4.62 -5.26 5.32
C ARG A 95 -4.99 -6.61 4.70
N LEU A 96 -6.17 -6.72 4.09
CA LEU A 96 -6.66 -7.96 3.48
C LEU A 96 -5.77 -8.38 2.31
N ASP A 97 -5.36 -7.44 1.45
CA ASP A 97 -4.48 -7.74 0.32
C ASP A 97 -3.08 -8.16 0.76
N CYS A 98 -2.56 -7.58 1.84
CA CYS A 98 -1.28 -7.99 2.43
C CYS A 98 -1.35 -9.42 3.02
N LEU A 99 -2.41 -9.72 3.78
CA LEU A 99 -2.63 -11.05 4.33
C LEU A 99 -2.80 -12.09 3.21
N ALA A 100 -3.45 -11.73 2.10
CA ALA A 100 -3.60 -12.56 0.92
C ALA A 100 -2.32 -12.70 0.06
N GLY A 101 -1.30 -11.85 0.29
CA GLY A 101 -0.03 -11.87 -0.46
C GLY A 101 -0.13 -11.21 -1.82
N LYS A 102 -1.14 -10.37 -1.99
CA LYS A 102 -1.37 -9.56 -3.18
C LYS A 102 -0.61 -8.24 -3.11
N VAL A 103 -0.34 -7.75 -1.91
CA VAL A 103 0.63 -6.68 -1.67
C VAL A 103 2.00 -7.33 -1.62
N LYS A 104 2.84 -7.00 -2.61
CA LYS A 104 4.28 -7.29 -2.60
C LYS A 104 4.96 -6.11 -1.95
#